data_AF-A0A9P4TRP8-F1
#
_entry.id   AF-A0A9P4TRP8-F1
#
_cell.length_a   1.000
_cell.length_b   1.000
_cell.length_c   1.000
_cell.angle_alpha   90.00
_cell.angle_beta   90.00
_cell.angle_gamma   90.00
#
_symmetry.space_group_name_H-M   'P 1'
#
loop_
_entity.id
_entity.type
_entity.pdbx_description
1 polymer ?
#
loop_
_entity_poly.entity_id
_entity_poly.type
_entity_poly.pdbx_seq_one_letter_code
_entity_poly.pdbx_strand_id
1 'polypeptide(L)'
;MVEFNPMLKKSYYALAGIGGIWATFLILLMNGWVQRHALYAHKVHSGFWHNVSNPEQFGFAKGQVQPFHLETTDGETLFCWHVLPMDVYTEHENELVQKAGVVVEDLRGTVGYTLLKGDGESKVVVNFHGNAGHLAQGHRPSAYRSIASIPKTHLLTCDYRGFGYSTLRNAPHIPTESGLITDGISIVSHILTTLSHPSSRTLLLGQSLGTAVTAASALYFTDSESSLLPADIVSPQGVKAPYEFAGVVLISPFPSLPILIQTYKIRGIIPLLSPLRGYPRIGDFLASKCLDVWPTLARLQALLTEAGEKKLGLRLSLLHARNDQDIPYHSSESMYAALEGLVLASEGALSSEERRTIHGGERVRRGAFAYRRVEDGEAASGNWKGGRSVELEIVRYGGHNEVVGWSQVQLCVRRAFREAEGSRKGAVGLDVE
;
A
#
# COMPACT_ATOMS: atom_id res chain seq x y z
N MET A 1 -27.67 -22.64 -49.40
CA MET A 1 -26.69 -22.36 -48.34
C MET A 1 -26.27 -20.91 -48.50
N VAL A 2 -26.47 -20.05 -47.51
CA VAL A 2 -26.00 -18.66 -47.59
C VAL A 2 -24.48 -18.69 -47.40
N GLU A 3 -23.72 -18.40 -48.46
CA GLU A 3 -22.27 -18.24 -48.38
C GLU A 3 -21.96 -17.00 -47.54
N PHE A 4 -21.49 -17.21 -46.31
CA PHE A 4 -21.00 -16.12 -45.49
C PHE A 4 -19.82 -15.44 -46.18
N ASN A 5 -19.82 -14.10 -46.18
CA ASN A 5 -18.71 -13.31 -46.71
C ASN A 5 -17.37 -13.84 -46.13
N PRO A 6 -16.37 -14.18 -46.96
CA PRO A 6 -15.09 -14.73 -46.52
C PRO A 6 -14.39 -13.90 -45.43
N MET A 7 -14.58 -12.57 -45.44
CA MET A 7 -14.08 -11.69 -44.38
C MET A 7 -14.81 -11.92 -43.05
N LEU A 8 -16.14 -12.04 -43.05
CA LEU A 8 -16.90 -12.34 -41.84
C LEU A 8 -16.51 -13.70 -41.26
N LYS A 9 -16.26 -14.70 -42.12
CA LYS A 9 -15.79 -16.02 -41.70
C LYS A 9 -14.41 -15.95 -41.04
N LYS A 10 -13.45 -15.23 -41.64
CA LYS A 10 -12.11 -15.02 -41.06
C LYS A 10 -12.17 -14.27 -39.74
N SER A 11 -12.95 -13.19 -39.67
CA SER A 11 -13.14 -12.40 -38.44
C SER A 11 -13.79 -13.22 -37.32
N TYR A 12 -14.79 -14.04 -37.65
CA TYR A 12 -15.42 -14.95 -36.68
C TYR A 12 -14.40 -15.92 -36.07
N TYR A 13 -13.61 -16.62 -36.89
CA TYR A 13 -12.62 -17.57 -36.36
C TYR A 13 -11.49 -16.88 -35.59
N ALA A 14 -11.10 -15.66 -35.97
CA ALA A 14 -10.13 -14.88 -35.20
C ALA A 14 -10.68 -14.51 -33.81
N LEU A 15 -11.92 -14.00 -33.73
CA LEU A 15 -12.57 -13.67 -32.47
C LEU A 15 -12.82 -14.92 -31.61
N ALA A 16 -13.24 -16.03 -32.23
CA ALA A 16 -13.41 -17.31 -31.55
C ALA A 16 -12.08 -17.83 -30.99
N GLY A 17 -10.98 -17.69 -31.72
CA GLY A 17 -9.64 -18.03 -31.25
C GLY A 17 -9.21 -17.21 -30.04
N ILE A 18 -9.40 -15.88 -30.09
CA ILE A 18 -9.11 -14.99 -28.95
C ILE A 18 -9.97 -15.35 -27.74
N GLY A 19 -11.28 -15.58 -27.95
CA GLY A 19 -12.20 -16.01 -26.91
C GLY A 19 -11.79 -17.36 -26.29
N GLY A 20 -11.35 -18.32 -27.11
CA GLY A 20 -10.85 -19.61 -26.66
C GLY A 20 -9.56 -19.51 -25.82
N ILE A 21 -8.62 -18.65 -26.22
CA ILE A 21 -7.39 -18.38 -25.44
C ILE A 21 -7.76 -17.77 -24.08
N TRP A 22 -8.64 -16.77 -24.07
CA TRP A 22 -9.08 -16.12 -22.84
C TRP A 22 -9.85 -17.08 -21.92
N ALA A 23 -10.74 -17.91 -22.45
CA ALA A 23 -11.44 -18.93 -21.67
C ALA A 23 -10.47 -19.97 -21.08
N THR A 24 -9.49 -20.41 -21.87
CA THR A 24 -8.43 -21.32 -21.40
C THR A 24 -7.63 -20.69 -20.27
N PHE A 25 -7.27 -19.41 -20.41
CA PHE A 25 -6.58 -18.65 -19.37
C PHE A 25 -7.40 -18.59 -18.07
N LEU A 26 -8.71 -18.32 -18.14
CA LEU A 26 -9.58 -18.34 -16.96
C LEU A 26 -9.67 -19.73 -16.30
N ILE A 27 -9.73 -20.80 -17.09
CA ILE A 27 -9.72 -22.17 -16.57
C ILE A 27 -8.40 -22.47 -15.86
N LEU A 28 -7.27 -22.03 -16.42
CA LEU A 28 -5.95 -22.19 -15.78
C LEU A 28 -5.89 -21.43 -14.45
N LEU A 29 -6.50 -20.26 -14.34
CA LEU A 29 -6.58 -19.50 -13.08
C LEU A 29 -7.45 -20.14 -12.00
N MET A 30 -8.18 -21.22 -12.30
CA MET A 30 -8.83 -22.05 -11.29
C MET A 30 -7.83 -22.98 -10.56
N ASN A 31 -6.64 -23.18 -11.11
CA ASN A 31 -5.56 -23.88 -10.42
C ASN A 31 -4.84 -22.93 -9.45
N GLY A 32 -4.76 -23.30 -8.18
CA GLY A 32 -4.19 -22.44 -7.13
C GLY A 32 -2.73 -22.03 -7.35
N TRP A 33 -1.91 -22.91 -7.91
CA TRP A 33 -0.52 -22.60 -8.20
C TRP A 33 -0.41 -21.54 -9.31
N VAL A 34 -1.18 -21.70 -10.39
CA VAL A 34 -1.23 -20.71 -11.49
C VAL A 34 -1.81 -19.38 -11.00
N GLN A 35 -2.87 -19.43 -10.20
CA GLN A 35 -3.52 -18.25 -9.63
C GLN A 35 -2.54 -17.40 -8.81
N ARG A 36 -1.74 -18.02 -7.92
CA ARG A 36 -0.75 -17.31 -7.10
C ARG A 36 0.40 -16.75 -7.93
N HIS A 37 0.88 -17.48 -8.95
CA HIS A 37 1.88 -16.92 -9.87
C HIS A 37 1.36 -15.71 -10.63
N ALA A 38 0.10 -15.75 -11.07
CA ALA A 38 -0.53 -14.63 -11.75
C ALA A 38 -0.78 -13.43 -10.81
N LEU A 39 -1.27 -13.68 -9.60
CA LEU A 39 -1.57 -12.65 -8.60
C LEU A 39 -0.30 -11.91 -8.17
N TYR A 40 0.70 -12.66 -7.68
CA TYR A 40 1.90 -12.07 -7.10
C TYR A 40 2.90 -11.64 -8.16
N ALA A 41 2.95 -12.35 -9.29
CA ALA A 41 3.92 -12.11 -10.36
C ALA A 41 5.37 -11.96 -9.85
N HIS A 42 5.68 -12.62 -8.72
CA HIS A 42 6.92 -12.46 -7.96
C HIS A 42 8.19 -12.85 -8.74
N LYS A 43 8.07 -13.71 -9.77
CA LYS A 43 9.16 -14.08 -10.69
C LYS A 43 9.31 -13.15 -11.89
N VAL A 44 8.37 -12.22 -12.10
CA VAL A 44 8.39 -11.28 -13.22
C VAL A 44 9.01 -9.96 -12.75
N HIS A 45 10.33 -9.83 -12.88
CA HIS A 45 11.06 -8.67 -12.39
C HIS A 45 12.23 -8.23 -13.27
N SER A 46 12.64 -6.96 -13.14
CA SER A 46 13.76 -6.37 -13.89
C SER A 46 15.14 -6.65 -13.32
N GLY A 47 15.25 -7.35 -12.18
CA GLY A 47 16.52 -7.67 -11.50
C GLY A 47 17.55 -8.48 -12.32
N PHE A 48 17.22 -8.93 -13.53
CA PHE A 48 18.18 -9.51 -14.47
C PHE A 48 19.06 -8.43 -15.16
N TRP A 49 18.62 -7.18 -15.17
CA TRP A 49 19.26 -6.05 -15.87
C TRP A 49 19.83 -4.99 -14.92
N HIS A 50 19.43 -5.04 -13.65
CA HIS A 50 19.79 -4.05 -12.63
C HIS A 50 20.16 -4.76 -11.33
N ASN A 51 21.09 -4.17 -10.59
CA ASN A 51 21.50 -4.69 -9.29
C ASN A 51 20.75 -3.96 -8.18
N VAL A 52 19.71 -4.58 -7.61
CA VAL A 52 18.91 -3.99 -6.50
C VAL A 52 19.71 -3.83 -5.20
N SER A 53 20.87 -4.46 -5.08
CA SER A 53 21.83 -4.19 -4.01
C SER A 53 22.65 -2.92 -4.23
N ASN A 54 22.55 -2.28 -5.40
CA ASN A 54 23.16 -0.99 -5.70
C ASN A 54 22.07 0.09 -5.91
N PRO A 55 21.65 0.79 -4.84
CA PRO A 55 20.63 1.84 -4.91
C PRO A 55 20.96 3.01 -5.86
N GLU A 56 22.23 3.27 -6.17
CA GLU A 56 22.62 4.35 -7.08
C GLU A 56 22.04 4.14 -8.50
N GLN A 57 21.88 2.89 -8.93
CA GLN A 57 21.23 2.55 -10.22
C GLN A 57 19.77 2.99 -10.29
N PHE A 58 19.14 3.26 -9.15
CA PHE A 58 17.74 3.64 -9.03
C PHE A 58 17.56 5.12 -8.67
N GLY A 59 18.63 5.91 -8.72
CA GLY A 59 18.62 7.36 -8.55
C GLY A 59 18.74 7.84 -7.10
N PHE A 60 19.38 7.06 -6.23
CA PHE A 60 19.74 7.50 -4.87
C PHE A 60 21.19 7.96 -4.80
N ALA A 61 21.50 8.85 -3.86
CA ALA A 61 22.88 9.22 -3.58
C ALA A 61 23.64 8.06 -2.92
N LYS A 62 24.96 8.03 -3.08
CA LYS A 62 25.81 6.99 -2.52
C LYS A 62 25.71 6.97 -0.99
N GLY A 63 25.29 5.84 -0.42
CA GLY A 63 25.09 5.70 1.02
C GLY A 63 23.79 6.28 1.57
N GLN A 64 22.93 6.88 0.73
CA GLN A 64 21.59 7.32 1.14
C GLN A 64 20.69 6.14 1.52
N VAL A 65 20.89 5.01 0.84
CA VAL A 65 20.13 3.79 1.06
C VAL A 65 21.06 2.71 1.57
N GLN A 66 20.67 2.08 2.67
CA GLN A 66 21.33 0.90 3.23
C GLN A 66 20.49 -0.34 2.91
N PRO A 67 20.90 -1.18 1.95
CA PRO A 67 20.32 -2.50 1.78
C PRO A 67 20.65 -3.40 2.97
N PHE A 68 19.69 -4.17 3.44
CA PHE A 68 19.87 -5.10 4.55
C PHE A 68 18.93 -6.30 4.47
N HIS A 69 19.20 -7.32 5.27
CA HIS A 69 18.33 -8.48 5.43
C HIS A 69 17.47 -8.38 6.71
N LEU A 70 16.25 -8.89 6.65
CA LEU A 70 15.34 -8.97 7.79
C LEU A 70 14.77 -10.38 7.88
N GLU A 71 14.98 -11.04 9.01
CA GLU A 71 14.39 -12.35 9.29
C GLU A 71 12.94 -12.21 9.75
N THR A 72 12.03 -12.96 9.13
CA THR A 72 10.62 -13.02 9.52
C THR A 72 10.41 -13.96 10.70
N THR A 73 9.25 -13.83 11.35
CA THR A 73 8.86 -14.66 12.49
C THR A 73 8.76 -16.15 12.15
N ASP A 74 8.60 -16.49 10.87
CA ASP A 74 8.55 -17.85 10.35
C ASP A 74 9.81 -18.26 9.56
N GLY A 75 10.90 -17.50 9.65
CA GLY A 75 12.23 -17.91 9.16
C GLY A 75 12.51 -17.67 7.67
N GLU A 76 11.76 -16.78 7.01
CA GLU A 76 12.14 -16.22 5.72
C GLU A 76 13.12 -15.06 5.92
N THR A 77 14.02 -14.85 4.96
CA THR A 77 14.92 -13.70 4.91
C THR A 77 14.38 -12.73 3.85
N LEU A 78 13.96 -11.54 4.27
CA LEU A 78 13.53 -10.47 3.37
C LEU A 78 14.70 -9.58 2.98
N PHE A 79 14.74 -9.15 1.73
CA PHE A 79 15.64 -8.11 1.26
C PHE A 79 14.99 -6.74 1.41
N CYS A 80 15.66 -5.84 2.14
CA CYS A 80 15.10 -4.57 2.58
C CYS A 80 16.01 -3.40 2.25
N TRP A 81 15.42 -2.22 2.14
CA TRP A 81 16.10 -0.94 2.03
C TRP A 81 15.68 -0.02 3.19
N HIS A 82 16.67 0.55 3.87
CA HIS A 82 16.50 1.72 4.73
C HIS A 82 16.95 2.96 3.95
N VAL A 83 16.02 3.88 3.69
CA VAL A 83 16.26 5.11 2.94
C VAL A 83 16.33 6.28 3.92
N LEU A 84 17.46 6.98 3.93
CA LEU A 84 17.67 8.15 4.77
C LEU A 84 16.97 9.39 4.20
N PRO A 85 16.38 10.23 5.07
CA PRO A 85 15.85 11.51 4.63
C PRO A 85 16.99 12.45 4.22
N MET A 86 16.71 13.36 3.29
CA MET A 86 17.74 14.14 2.61
C MET A 86 18.45 15.14 3.55
N ASP A 87 17.74 15.68 4.53
CA ASP A 87 18.31 16.55 5.58
C ASP A 87 19.35 15.79 6.42
N VAL A 88 19.00 14.60 6.91
CA VAL A 88 19.91 13.74 7.68
C VAL A 88 21.09 13.26 6.81
N TYR A 89 20.84 12.90 5.54
CA TYR A 89 21.92 12.50 4.64
C TYR A 89 22.93 13.64 4.45
N THR A 90 22.45 14.87 4.22
CA THR A 90 23.32 16.03 3.94
C THR A 90 24.20 16.36 5.14
N GLU A 91 23.69 16.22 6.36
CA GLU A 91 24.46 16.46 7.59
C GLU A 91 25.56 15.40 7.84
N HIS A 92 25.39 14.18 7.32
CA HIS A 92 26.24 13.02 7.60
C HIS A 92 26.92 12.43 6.34
N GLU A 93 26.93 13.16 5.23
CA GLU A 93 27.29 12.65 3.90
C GLU A 93 28.66 11.95 3.87
N ASN A 94 29.69 12.58 4.45
CA ASN A 94 31.05 12.03 4.44
C ASN A 94 31.14 10.64 5.08
N GLU A 95 30.47 10.43 6.21
CA GLU A 95 30.47 9.13 6.91
C GLU A 95 29.68 8.08 6.12
N LEU A 96 28.53 8.48 5.58
CA LEU A 96 27.64 7.61 4.81
C LEU A 96 28.30 7.13 3.52
N VAL A 97 28.96 8.01 2.78
CA VAL A 97 29.67 7.69 1.53
C VAL A 97 30.84 6.73 1.78
N GLN A 98 31.57 6.90 2.89
CA GLN A 98 32.70 6.04 3.24
C GLN A 98 32.28 4.61 3.61
N LYS A 99 31.10 4.44 4.23
CA LYS A 99 30.57 3.14 4.67
C LYS A 99 29.57 2.52 3.68
N ALA A 100 29.31 3.18 2.54
CA ALA A 100 28.35 2.72 1.54
C ALA A 100 28.81 1.46 0.77
N GLY A 101 27.84 0.76 0.16
CA GLY A 101 28.10 -0.24 -0.87
C GLY A 101 28.08 -1.70 -0.41
N VAL A 102 27.61 -1.98 0.81
CA VAL A 102 27.52 -3.34 1.36
C VAL A 102 26.07 -3.64 1.75
N VAL A 103 25.56 -4.80 1.35
CA VAL A 103 24.33 -5.38 1.91
C VAL A 103 24.69 -5.95 3.27
N VAL A 104 23.98 -5.56 4.32
CA VAL A 104 24.25 -6.02 5.69
C VAL A 104 23.20 -7.03 6.15
N GLU A 105 23.58 -7.93 7.06
CA GLU A 105 22.66 -8.95 7.59
C GLU A 105 21.57 -8.37 8.50
N ASP A 106 21.82 -7.21 9.11
CA ASP A 106 20.88 -6.51 9.99
C ASP A 106 21.12 -5.00 9.87
N LEU A 107 20.05 -4.20 9.97
CA LEU A 107 20.14 -2.75 9.98
C LEU A 107 20.90 -2.24 11.23
N ARG A 108 20.85 -2.95 12.36
CA ARG A 108 21.55 -2.58 13.59
C ARG A 108 23.07 -2.48 13.35
N GLY A 109 23.66 -1.42 13.90
CA GLY A 109 25.10 -1.15 13.76
C GLY A 109 25.47 -0.38 12.48
N THR A 110 24.54 -0.16 11.56
CA THR A 110 24.75 0.76 10.44
C THR A 110 24.70 2.21 10.90
N VAL A 111 25.27 3.12 10.09
CA VAL A 111 25.19 4.57 10.35
C VAL A 111 23.72 5.01 10.34
N GLY A 112 22.95 4.56 9.34
CA GLY A 112 21.54 4.93 9.22
C GLY A 112 20.71 4.51 10.43
N TYR A 113 20.99 3.35 11.02
CA TYR A 113 20.38 2.94 12.29
C TYR A 113 20.69 3.90 13.44
N THR A 114 21.96 4.28 13.60
CA THR A 114 22.40 5.20 14.66
C THR A 114 21.71 6.56 14.50
N LEU A 115 21.61 7.07 13.28
CA LEU A 115 20.94 8.34 12.98
C LEU A 115 19.43 8.28 13.26
N LEU A 116 18.76 7.20 12.83
CA LEU A 116 17.35 6.98 13.12
C LEU A 116 17.09 6.92 14.64
N LYS A 117 17.91 6.16 15.38
CA LYS A 117 17.72 5.96 16.82
C LYS A 117 18.12 7.18 17.65
N GLY A 118 19.09 7.96 17.18
CA GLY A 118 19.62 9.14 17.87
C GLY A 118 18.70 10.36 17.82
N ASP A 119 17.77 10.43 16.85
CA ASP A 119 16.88 11.57 16.69
C ASP A 119 15.51 11.34 17.34
N GLY A 120 15.24 12.07 18.43
CA GLY A 120 13.95 12.07 19.14
C GLY A 120 12.76 12.54 18.30
N GLU A 121 13.02 13.19 17.15
CA GLU A 121 12.03 13.70 16.20
C GLU A 121 11.97 12.86 14.90
N SER A 122 12.76 11.79 14.79
CA SER A 122 12.74 10.89 13.63
C SER A 122 11.34 10.35 13.36
N LYS A 123 11.03 10.14 12.08
CA LYS A 123 9.78 9.50 11.65
C LYS A 123 10.12 8.33 10.75
N VAL A 124 9.25 7.33 10.76
CA VAL A 124 9.40 6.14 9.90
C VAL A 124 8.15 5.96 9.07
N VAL A 125 8.33 5.80 7.77
CA VAL A 125 7.31 5.28 6.86
C VAL A 125 7.67 3.85 6.49
N VAL A 126 6.76 2.92 6.81
CA VAL A 126 6.84 1.53 6.34
C VAL A 126 6.11 1.43 5.02
N ASN A 127 6.83 1.14 3.94
CA ASN A 127 6.25 1.06 2.61
C ASN A 127 6.07 -0.41 2.15
N PHE A 128 4.83 -0.79 1.87
CA PHE A 128 4.41 -2.06 1.30
C PHE A 128 4.14 -1.91 -0.20
N HIS A 129 4.97 -2.57 -1.03
CA HIS A 129 4.86 -2.45 -2.49
C HIS A 129 3.72 -3.31 -3.08
N GLY A 130 3.31 -2.99 -4.32
CA GLY A 130 2.30 -3.77 -5.06
C GLY A 130 2.80 -5.11 -5.58
N ASN A 131 1.98 -5.80 -6.38
CA ASN A 131 2.39 -7.06 -7.02
C ASN A 131 3.46 -6.82 -8.10
N ALA A 132 4.04 -7.93 -8.58
CA ALA A 132 5.13 -7.99 -9.54
C ALA A 132 6.44 -7.31 -9.10
N GLY A 133 7.53 -7.71 -9.75
CA GLY A 133 8.81 -7.03 -9.64
C GLY A 133 9.57 -7.24 -8.33
N HIS A 134 10.42 -6.27 -8.02
CA HIS A 134 11.17 -6.15 -6.76
C HIS A 134 11.01 -4.72 -6.20
N LEU A 135 11.46 -4.44 -4.97
CA LEU A 135 11.20 -3.19 -4.26
C LEU A 135 11.68 -1.95 -5.05
N ALA A 136 12.74 -2.06 -5.86
CA ALA A 136 13.23 -0.95 -6.68
C ALA A 136 12.62 -0.86 -8.11
N GLN A 137 11.58 -1.63 -8.43
CA GLN A 137 11.05 -1.69 -9.80
C GLN A 137 10.11 -0.53 -10.15
N GLY A 138 10.22 -0.03 -11.38
CA GLY A 138 9.31 0.97 -11.94
C GLY A 138 9.35 2.30 -11.20
N HIS A 139 8.20 2.79 -10.75
CA HIS A 139 8.07 4.09 -10.08
C HIS A 139 8.33 4.05 -8.56
N ARG A 140 8.57 2.86 -7.98
CA ARG A 140 8.79 2.69 -6.53
C ARG A 140 9.96 3.56 -6.00
N PRO A 141 11.14 3.63 -6.64
CA PRO A 141 12.21 4.55 -6.22
C PRO A 141 11.79 6.03 -6.17
N SER A 142 10.91 6.47 -7.07
CA SER A 142 10.41 7.84 -7.08
C SER A 142 9.59 8.15 -5.82
N ALA A 143 8.75 7.20 -5.40
CA ALA A 143 8.02 7.30 -4.14
C ALA A 143 8.95 7.36 -2.94
N TYR A 144 9.99 6.52 -2.91
CA TYR A 144 10.93 6.51 -1.80
C TYR A 144 11.68 7.84 -1.65
N ARG A 145 12.13 8.44 -2.77
CA ARG A 145 12.72 9.78 -2.75
C ARG A 145 11.73 10.86 -2.33
N SER A 146 10.48 10.77 -2.80
CA SER A 146 9.41 11.70 -2.40
C SER A 146 9.18 11.66 -0.89
N ILE A 147 9.13 10.48 -0.28
CA ILE A 147 9.00 10.32 1.18
C ILE A 147 10.27 10.77 1.91
N ALA A 148 11.45 10.39 1.44
CA ALA A 148 12.73 10.80 2.02
C ALA A 148 13.00 12.32 1.91
N SER A 149 12.24 13.05 1.11
CA SER A 149 12.29 14.51 1.09
C SER A 149 11.44 15.17 2.20
N ILE A 150 10.66 14.40 2.95
CA ILE A 150 10.01 14.88 4.16
C ILE A 150 11.07 14.95 5.27
N PRO A 151 11.21 16.08 5.98
CA PRO A 151 12.22 16.24 7.02
C PRO A 151 12.19 15.11 8.06
N LYS A 152 13.37 14.60 8.42
CA LYS A 152 13.58 13.55 9.44
C LYS A 152 12.78 12.27 9.22
N THR A 153 12.29 12.02 8.00
CA THR A 153 11.40 10.90 7.70
C THR A 153 12.14 9.81 6.95
N HIS A 154 12.57 8.81 7.70
CA HIS A 154 13.15 7.59 7.17
C HIS A 154 12.08 6.74 6.49
N LEU A 155 12.47 6.01 5.46
CA LEU A 155 11.61 5.00 4.84
C LEU A 155 12.24 3.62 4.98
N LEU A 156 11.43 2.64 5.36
CA LEU A 156 11.81 1.24 5.38
C LEU A 156 10.87 0.48 4.46
N THR A 157 11.42 -0.27 3.52
CA THR A 157 10.67 -1.09 2.57
C THR A 157 11.41 -2.40 2.32
N CYS A 158 10.67 -3.48 2.13
CA CYS A 158 11.22 -4.80 1.86
C CYS A 158 10.48 -5.45 0.71
N ASP A 159 11.18 -6.31 -0.03
CA ASP A 159 10.53 -7.30 -0.88
C ASP A 159 9.86 -8.36 -0.01
N TYR A 160 8.62 -8.72 -0.33
CA TYR A 160 7.96 -9.87 0.32
C TYR A 160 8.69 -11.18 0.00
N ARG A 161 8.43 -12.24 0.77
CA ARG A 161 8.94 -13.58 0.48
C ARG A 161 8.72 -13.97 -0.99
N GLY A 162 9.78 -14.43 -1.64
CA GLY A 162 9.81 -14.82 -3.05
C GLY A 162 9.90 -13.68 -4.06
N PHE A 163 9.78 -12.42 -3.66
CA PHE A 163 10.04 -11.26 -4.53
C PHE A 163 11.52 -10.88 -4.48
N GLY A 164 12.07 -10.42 -5.60
CA GLY A 164 13.45 -9.94 -5.67
C GLY A 164 14.46 -10.92 -5.08
N TYR A 165 15.20 -10.47 -4.06
CA TYR A 165 16.18 -11.30 -3.33
C TYR A 165 15.65 -11.89 -2.02
N SER A 166 14.38 -11.66 -1.68
CA SER A 166 13.76 -12.29 -0.52
C SER A 166 13.56 -13.79 -0.75
N THR A 167 13.76 -14.57 0.29
CA THR A 167 13.69 -16.03 0.20
C THR A 167 12.25 -16.53 0.10
N LEU A 168 12.11 -17.80 -0.25
CA LEU A 168 10.83 -18.49 -0.32
C LEU A 168 11.02 -19.95 0.08
N ARG A 169 11.39 -20.13 1.36
CA ARG A 169 11.75 -21.41 1.97
C ARG A 169 10.54 -22.16 2.47
N ASN A 170 9.51 -21.46 2.93
CA ASN A 170 8.35 -22.07 3.54
C ASN A 170 7.41 -22.67 2.48
N ALA A 171 6.84 -23.83 2.80
CA ALA A 171 5.78 -24.42 1.99
C ALA A 171 4.60 -23.43 1.92
N PRO A 172 3.90 -23.30 0.77
CA PRO A 172 3.99 -24.13 -0.44
C PRO A 172 5.03 -23.68 -1.48
N HIS A 173 6.09 -22.96 -1.08
CA HIS A 173 7.15 -22.43 -1.95
C HIS A 173 6.61 -21.49 -3.05
N ILE A 174 5.57 -20.74 -2.68
CA ILE A 174 4.93 -19.71 -3.49
C ILE A 174 4.37 -18.65 -2.52
N PRO A 175 4.40 -17.35 -2.85
CA PRO A 175 3.82 -16.35 -1.96
C PRO A 175 2.33 -16.64 -1.73
N THR A 176 1.86 -16.35 -0.53
CA THR A 176 0.47 -16.55 -0.08
C THR A 176 -0.01 -15.32 0.67
N GLU A 177 -1.33 -15.22 0.89
CA GLU A 177 -1.88 -14.14 1.70
C GLU A 177 -1.33 -14.14 3.13
N SER A 178 -1.35 -15.30 3.81
CA SER A 178 -0.81 -15.43 5.16
C SER A 178 0.69 -15.15 5.23
N GLY A 179 1.45 -15.57 4.21
CA GLY A 179 2.89 -15.31 4.13
C GLY A 179 3.22 -13.82 4.00
N LEU A 180 2.55 -13.11 3.08
CA LEU A 180 2.77 -11.66 2.92
C LEU A 180 2.31 -10.87 4.15
N ILE A 181 1.25 -11.31 4.85
CA ILE A 181 0.84 -10.67 6.11
C ILE A 181 1.90 -10.93 7.20
N THR A 182 2.44 -12.14 7.29
CA THR A 182 3.54 -12.49 8.22
C THR A 182 4.79 -11.65 7.95
N ASP A 183 5.13 -11.42 6.68
CA ASP A 183 6.21 -10.51 6.28
C ASP A 183 5.92 -9.08 6.76
N GLY A 184 4.70 -8.57 6.52
CA GLY A 184 4.30 -7.23 6.94
C GLY A 184 4.35 -7.03 8.45
N ILE A 185 3.87 -8.01 9.21
CA ILE A 185 3.95 -8.02 10.68
C ILE A 185 5.40 -8.07 11.15
N SER A 186 6.26 -8.87 10.51
CA SER A 186 7.69 -8.98 10.86
C SER A 186 8.42 -7.66 10.66
N ILE A 187 8.15 -6.95 9.55
CA ILE A 187 8.73 -5.64 9.26
C ILE A 187 8.34 -4.61 10.33
N VAL A 188 7.04 -4.51 10.65
CA VAL A 188 6.57 -3.56 11.66
C VAL A 188 7.05 -3.95 13.06
N SER A 189 7.08 -5.24 13.39
CA SER A 189 7.63 -5.74 14.64
C SER A 189 9.10 -5.40 14.80
N HIS A 190 9.91 -5.54 13.74
CA HIS A 190 11.32 -5.16 13.74
C HIS A 190 11.49 -3.67 14.08
N ILE A 191 10.65 -2.80 13.53
CA ILE A 191 10.67 -1.35 13.84
C ILE A 191 10.33 -1.09 15.31
N LEU A 192 9.26 -1.71 15.81
CA LEU A 192 8.76 -1.47 17.17
C LEU A 192 9.68 -2.07 18.25
N THR A 193 10.30 -3.22 17.96
CA THR A 193 11.09 -3.97 18.96
C THR A 193 12.59 -3.75 18.76
N THR A 194 13.10 -4.13 17.59
CA THR A 194 14.54 -4.17 17.29
C THR A 194 15.11 -2.77 17.08
N LEU A 195 14.39 -1.91 16.36
CA LEU A 195 14.75 -0.50 16.20
C LEU A 195 14.26 0.36 17.37
N SER A 196 13.31 -0.16 18.15
CA SER A 196 12.68 0.52 19.29
C SER A 196 12.10 1.90 18.90
N HIS A 197 11.62 2.03 17.67
CA HIS A 197 11.03 3.28 17.17
C HIS A 197 9.53 3.32 17.56
N PRO A 198 9.03 4.45 18.10
CA PRO A 198 7.66 4.51 18.60
C PRO A 198 6.61 4.40 17.48
N SER A 199 5.51 3.71 17.76
CA SER A 199 4.40 3.58 16.80
C SER A 199 3.78 4.93 16.45
N SER A 200 3.69 5.86 17.39
CA SER A 200 3.15 7.21 17.19
C SER A 200 3.93 8.07 16.18
N ARG A 201 5.19 7.71 15.88
CA ARG A 201 6.01 8.31 14.82
C ARG A 201 6.23 7.37 13.63
N THR A 202 5.50 6.26 13.57
CA THR A 202 5.54 5.27 12.50
C THR A 202 4.25 5.32 11.69
N LEU A 203 4.36 5.44 10.37
CA LEU A 203 3.25 5.45 9.42
C LEU A 203 3.32 4.22 8.52
N LEU A 204 2.17 3.60 8.24
CA LEU A 204 2.07 2.46 7.33
C LEU A 204 1.52 2.92 5.98
N LEU A 205 2.22 2.61 4.89
CA LEU A 205 1.87 3.04 3.55
C LEU A 205 1.89 1.84 2.59
N GLY A 206 0.83 1.68 1.79
CA GLY A 206 0.74 0.62 0.79
C GLY A 206 0.23 1.10 -0.55
N GLN A 207 0.66 0.44 -1.63
CA GLN A 207 0.15 0.68 -2.98
C GLN A 207 -0.32 -0.62 -3.64
N SER A 208 -1.47 -0.59 -4.32
CA SER A 208 -2.05 -1.76 -5.00
C SER A 208 -2.16 -2.97 -4.04
N LEU A 209 -1.58 -4.14 -4.35
CA LEU A 209 -1.52 -5.28 -3.41
C LEU A 209 -1.00 -4.87 -2.00
N GLY A 210 -0.04 -3.96 -1.93
CA GLY A 210 0.50 -3.45 -0.68
C GLY A 210 -0.55 -2.77 0.21
N THR A 211 -1.67 -2.27 -0.34
CA THR A 211 -2.76 -1.74 0.49
C THR A 211 -3.43 -2.83 1.33
N ALA A 212 -3.53 -4.04 0.78
CA ALA A 212 -4.13 -5.19 1.47
C ALA A 212 -3.21 -5.70 2.60
N VAL A 213 -1.89 -5.73 2.35
CA VAL A 213 -0.86 -6.05 3.37
C VAL A 213 -0.85 -4.98 4.47
N THR A 214 -0.94 -3.70 4.09
CA THR A 214 -1.00 -2.57 5.02
C THR A 214 -2.22 -2.67 5.93
N ALA A 215 -3.41 -2.92 5.37
CA ALA A 215 -4.65 -3.05 6.15
C ALA A 215 -4.60 -4.24 7.13
N ALA A 216 -4.06 -5.39 6.69
CA ALA A 216 -3.89 -6.55 7.55
C ALA A 216 -2.86 -6.31 8.66
N SER A 217 -1.73 -5.68 8.34
CA SER A 217 -0.71 -5.34 9.33
C SER A 217 -1.25 -4.36 10.36
N ALA A 218 -1.90 -3.27 9.92
CA ALA A 218 -2.53 -2.31 10.82
C ALA A 218 -3.56 -2.98 11.74
N LEU A 219 -4.41 -3.85 11.19
CA LEU A 219 -5.38 -4.61 11.98
C LEU A 219 -4.68 -5.51 13.01
N TYR A 220 -3.65 -6.26 12.64
CA TYR A 220 -2.91 -7.12 13.58
C TYR A 220 -2.38 -6.36 14.81
N PHE A 221 -1.84 -5.16 14.60
CA PHE A 221 -1.30 -4.34 15.69
C PHE A 221 -2.39 -3.59 16.49
N THR A 222 -3.65 -3.58 16.04
CA THR A 222 -4.80 -3.05 16.78
C THR A 222 -5.60 -4.17 17.46
N ASP A 223 -5.76 -5.31 16.79
CA ASP A 223 -6.48 -6.49 17.21
C ASP A 223 -5.85 -7.76 16.57
N SER A 224 -4.90 -8.39 17.27
CA SER A 224 -4.18 -9.56 16.78
C SER A 224 -5.06 -10.80 16.65
N GLU A 225 -6.19 -10.84 17.36
CA GLU A 225 -7.11 -11.98 17.41
C GLU A 225 -8.25 -11.85 16.39
N SER A 226 -8.20 -10.83 15.52
CA SER A 226 -9.26 -10.58 14.55
C SER A 226 -9.45 -11.79 13.62
N SER A 227 -10.70 -12.25 13.48
CA SER A 227 -11.06 -13.35 12.56
C SER A 227 -10.84 -13.03 11.08
N LEU A 228 -10.55 -11.77 10.74
CA LEU A 228 -10.19 -11.32 9.39
C LEU A 228 -8.70 -11.50 9.07
N LEU A 229 -7.91 -11.95 10.05
CA LEU A 229 -6.51 -12.35 9.87
C LEU A 229 -6.44 -13.87 9.67
N PRO A 230 -5.63 -14.37 8.72
CA PRO A 230 -5.39 -15.80 8.57
C PRO A 230 -4.87 -16.45 9.86
N ALA A 231 -5.47 -17.58 10.23
CA ALA A 231 -5.13 -18.30 11.47
C ALA A 231 -3.73 -18.92 11.48
N ASP A 232 -3.07 -19.02 10.32
CA ASP A 232 -1.73 -19.58 10.12
C ASP A 232 -0.62 -18.50 10.17
N ILE A 233 -0.95 -17.26 10.53
CA ILE A 233 0.06 -16.22 10.78
C ILE A 233 0.91 -16.57 12.00
N VAL A 234 2.22 -16.39 11.88
CA VAL A 234 3.17 -16.61 12.98
C VAL A 234 3.43 -15.28 13.70
N SER A 235 2.88 -15.14 14.91
CA SER A 235 2.99 -13.91 15.70
C SER A 235 4.42 -13.66 16.23
N PRO A 236 4.94 -12.43 16.13
CA PRO A 236 6.23 -12.05 16.73
C PRO A 236 6.20 -12.08 18.25
N GLN A 237 7.34 -12.44 18.84
CA GLN A 237 7.55 -12.36 20.28
C GLN A 237 7.72 -10.90 20.74
N GLY A 238 7.20 -10.56 21.91
CA GLY A 238 7.42 -9.24 22.53
C GLY A 238 6.57 -8.09 21.98
N VAL A 239 5.70 -8.34 21.00
CA VAL A 239 4.71 -7.37 20.51
C VAL A 239 3.37 -7.63 21.23
N LYS A 240 2.80 -6.59 21.84
CA LYS A 240 1.46 -6.67 22.46
C LYS A 240 0.61 -5.49 21.98
N ALA A 241 -0.38 -5.80 21.14
CA ALA A 241 -1.41 -4.84 20.75
C ALA A 241 -2.16 -4.31 22.00
N PRO A 242 -2.76 -3.10 21.94
CA PRO A 242 -2.88 -2.24 20.77
C PRO A 242 -1.73 -1.24 20.57
N TYR A 243 -1.42 -0.93 19.32
CA TYR A 243 -0.55 0.18 18.94
C TYR A 243 -1.32 1.27 18.21
N GLU A 244 -0.95 2.52 18.50
CA GLU A 244 -1.42 3.70 17.77
C GLU A 244 -0.32 4.13 16.79
N PHE A 245 -0.61 4.07 15.48
CA PHE A 245 0.29 4.54 14.43
C PHE A 245 0.01 6.01 14.07
N ALA A 246 1.01 6.68 13.51
CA ALA A 246 0.86 8.05 13.01
C ALA A 246 -0.21 8.13 11.90
N GLY A 247 -0.35 7.09 11.09
CA GLY A 247 -1.41 6.97 10.09
C GLY A 247 -1.29 5.71 9.24
N VAL A 248 -2.34 5.47 8.45
CA VAL A 248 -2.44 4.40 7.46
C VAL A 248 -2.81 5.02 6.11
N VAL A 249 -1.94 4.88 5.12
CA VAL A 249 -2.09 5.49 3.79
C VAL A 249 -2.16 4.40 2.72
N LEU A 250 -3.26 4.37 1.97
CA LEU A 250 -3.52 3.37 0.95
C LEU A 250 -3.65 4.03 -0.43
N ILE A 251 -2.85 3.57 -1.38
CA ILE A 251 -2.75 4.14 -2.73
C ILE A 251 -3.27 3.14 -3.76
N SER A 252 -4.26 3.54 -4.53
CA SER A 252 -5.05 2.67 -5.41
C SER A 252 -5.57 1.41 -4.70
N PRO A 253 -6.26 1.53 -3.54
CA PRO A 253 -6.78 0.37 -2.82
C PRO A 253 -7.95 -0.28 -3.54
N PHE A 254 -8.14 -1.57 -3.24
CA PHE A 254 -9.27 -2.36 -3.70
C PHE A 254 -9.96 -3.08 -2.52
N PRO A 255 -11.26 -3.39 -2.60
CA PRO A 255 -12.01 -3.92 -1.46
C PRO A 255 -11.64 -5.37 -1.13
N SER A 256 -11.52 -6.23 -2.14
CA SER A 256 -10.97 -7.59 -2.04
C SER A 256 -10.56 -8.12 -3.41
N LEU A 257 -9.74 -9.17 -3.48
CA LEU A 257 -9.34 -9.75 -4.76
C LEU A 257 -10.54 -10.30 -5.55
N PRO A 258 -11.49 -11.07 -4.96
CA PRO A 258 -12.68 -11.53 -5.67
C PRO A 258 -13.52 -10.40 -6.28
N ILE A 259 -13.61 -9.25 -5.60
CA ILE A 259 -14.32 -8.08 -6.13
C ILE A 259 -13.49 -7.39 -7.22
N LEU A 260 -12.18 -7.25 -7.00
CA LEU A 260 -11.28 -6.59 -7.93
C LEU A 260 -11.28 -7.26 -9.31
N ILE A 261 -11.16 -8.58 -9.37
CA ILE A 261 -11.04 -9.31 -10.64
C ILE A 261 -12.27 -9.19 -11.55
N GLN A 262 -13.42 -8.76 -11.02
CA GLN A 262 -14.61 -8.45 -11.81
C GLN A 262 -14.41 -7.23 -12.73
N THR A 263 -13.63 -6.26 -12.29
CA THR A 263 -13.41 -4.99 -13.01
C THR A 263 -11.96 -4.78 -13.45
N TYR A 264 -11.03 -5.59 -12.93
CA TYR A 264 -9.59 -5.48 -13.18
C TYR A 264 -9.20 -5.67 -14.65
N LYS A 265 -8.21 -4.88 -15.06
CA LYS A 265 -7.57 -4.98 -16.38
C LYS A 265 -6.07 -5.12 -16.19
N ILE A 266 -5.52 -6.21 -16.72
CA ILE A 266 -4.07 -6.45 -16.69
C ILE A 266 -3.41 -5.38 -17.57
N ARG A 267 -2.60 -4.52 -16.95
CA ARG A 267 -1.92 -3.37 -17.58
C ARG A 267 -2.88 -2.46 -18.36
N GLY A 268 -4.12 -2.34 -17.89
CA GLY A 268 -5.17 -1.52 -18.51
C GLY A 268 -5.78 -2.08 -19.79
N ILE A 269 -5.29 -3.19 -20.33
CA ILE A 269 -5.63 -3.67 -21.68
C ILE A 269 -6.47 -4.95 -21.63
N ILE A 270 -6.03 -5.96 -20.89
CA ILE A 270 -6.64 -7.29 -20.93
C ILE A 270 -7.59 -7.42 -19.74
N PRO A 271 -8.92 -7.37 -19.94
CA PRO A 271 -9.86 -7.48 -18.84
C PRO A 271 -9.92 -8.91 -18.34
N LEU A 272 -9.97 -9.07 -17.01
CA LEU A 272 -9.98 -10.41 -16.41
C LEU A 272 -11.38 -11.03 -16.49
N LEU A 273 -12.33 -10.62 -15.64
CA LEU A 273 -13.71 -11.11 -15.69
C LEU A 273 -14.72 -10.10 -16.27
N SER A 274 -14.30 -8.88 -16.64
CA SER A 274 -15.23 -7.90 -17.20
C SER A 274 -15.99 -8.34 -18.48
N PRO A 275 -15.48 -9.22 -19.35
CA PRO A 275 -16.27 -9.77 -20.45
C PRO A 275 -17.46 -10.63 -19.98
N LEU A 276 -17.46 -11.11 -18.72
CA LEU A 276 -18.54 -11.89 -18.11
C LEU A 276 -19.61 -11.03 -17.42
N ARG A 277 -19.61 -9.70 -17.56
CA ARG A 277 -20.62 -8.84 -16.91
C ARG A 277 -22.06 -9.22 -17.27
N GLY A 278 -22.30 -9.73 -18.48
CA GLY A 278 -23.62 -10.25 -18.90
C GLY A 278 -23.98 -11.62 -18.31
N TYR A 279 -23.02 -12.29 -17.65
CA TYR A 279 -23.14 -13.64 -17.09
C TYR A 279 -22.68 -13.66 -15.62
N PRO A 280 -23.35 -12.91 -14.71
CA PRO A 280 -22.88 -12.69 -13.34
C PRO A 280 -22.63 -14.00 -12.58
N ARG A 281 -23.48 -15.02 -12.77
CA ARG A 281 -23.30 -16.34 -12.12
C ARG A 281 -21.95 -17.00 -12.43
N ILE A 282 -21.45 -16.86 -13.66
CA ILE A 282 -20.15 -17.42 -14.05
C ILE A 282 -19.02 -16.59 -13.44
N GLY A 283 -19.14 -15.25 -13.49
CA GLY A 283 -18.20 -14.35 -12.86
C GLY A 283 -18.06 -14.60 -11.36
N ASP A 284 -19.19 -14.71 -10.65
CA ASP A 284 -19.23 -14.99 -9.21
C ASP A 284 -18.69 -16.39 -8.88
N PHE A 285 -19.00 -17.40 -9.70
CA PHE A 285 -18.41 -18.72 -9.56
C PHE A 285 -16.89 -18.68 -9.67
N LEU A 286 -16.34 -18.01 -10.69
CA LEU A 286 -14.89 -17.88 -10.86
C LEU A 286 -14.26 -17.08 -9.71
N ALA A 287 -14.91 -16.00 -9.26
CA ALA A 287 -14.43 -15.21 -8.14
C ALA A 287 -14.45 -15.98 -6.81
N SER A 288 -15.41 -16.89 -6.63
CA SER A 288 -15.45 -17.78 -5.45
C SER A 288 -14.28 -18.77 -5.39
N LYS A 289 -13.50 -18.92 -6.47
CA LYS A 289 -12.29 -19.78 -6.53
C LYS A 289 -11.00 -19.04 -6.22
N CYS A 290 -11.05 -17.77 -5.82
CA CYS A 290 -9.89 -17.07 -5.28
C CYS A 290 -9.46 -17.71 -3.96
N LEU A 291 -8.22 -18.20 -3.91
CA LEU A 291 -7.63 -18.76 -2.71
C LEU A 291 -7.16 -17.65 -1.76
N ASP A 292 -6.40 -16.71 -2.30
CA ASP A 292 -5.90 -15.55 -1.56
C ASP A 292 -6.90 -14.40 -1.78
N VAL A 293 -7.74 -14.14 -0.78
CA VAL A 293 -8.94 -13.31 -0.90
C VAL A 293 -8.64 -11.84 -0.70
N TRP A 294 -7.69 -11.52 0.18
CA TRP A 294 -7.29 -10.15 0.53
C TRP A 294 -8.49 -9.24 0.90
N PRO A 295 -9.27 -9.54 1.95
CA PRO A 295 -10.47 -8.80 2.35
C PRO A 295 -10.16 -7.42 2.97
N THR A 296 -9.53 -6.55 2.18
CA THR A 296 -9.01 -5.23 2.57
C THR A 296 -10.08 -4.33 3.18
N LEU A 297 -11.25 -4.20 2.55
CA LEU A 297 -12.32 -3.35 3.08
C LEU A 297 -12.81 -3.84 4.45
N ALA A 298 -13.06 -5.15 4.58
CA ALA A 298 -13.50 -5.73 5.85
C ALA A 298 -12.46 -5.50 6.96
N ARG A 299 -11.16 -5.66 6.65
CA ARG A 299 -10.07 -5.38 7.59
C ARG A 299 -10.03 -3.92 8.02
N LEU A 300 -10.27 -2.98 7.11
CA LEU A 300 -10.34 -1.55 7.43
C LEU A 300 -11.57 -1.20 8.27
N GLN A 301 -12.71 -1.85 8.02
CA GLN A 301 -13.92 -1.69 8.84
C GLN A 301 -13.66 -2.19 10.26
N ALA A 302 -13.09 -3.39 10.42
CA ALA A 302 -12.70 -3.91 11.72
C ALA A 302 -11.67 -2.99 12.42
N LEU A 303 -10.65 -2.53 11.69
CA LEU A 303 -9.66 -1.59 12.23
C LEU A 303 -10.30 -0.30 12.77
N LEU A 304 -11.25 0.31 12.05
CA LEU A 304 -11.96 1.52 12.50
C LEU A 304 -12.86 1.27 13.73
N THR A 305 -13.55 0.13 13.75
CA THR A 305 -14.40 -0.28 14.88
C THR A 305 -13.55 -0.52 16.13
N GLU A 306 -12.53 -1.37 16.03
CA GLU A 306 -11.62 -1.71 17.12
C GLU A 306 -10.87 -0.48 17.66
N ALA A 307 -10.41 0.40 16.77
CA ALA A 307 -9.81 1.66 17.18
C ALA A 307 -10.78 2.53 17.98
N GLY A 308 -12.06 2.55 17.62
CA GLY A 308 -13.10 3.29 18.36
C GLY A 308 -13.34 2.72 19.76
N GLU A 309 -13.52 1.40 19.84
CA GLU A 309 -13.76 0.71 21.11
C GLU A 309 -12.58 0.85 22.08
N LYS A 310 -11.35 0.76 21.55
CA LYS A 310 -10.10 0.89 22.33
C LYS A 310 -9.64 2.35 22.50
N LYS A 311 -10.38 3.33 21.95
CA LYS A 311 -10.05 4.77 21.97
C LYS A 311 -8.64 5.08 21.44
N LEU A 312 -8.29 4.44 20.32
CA LEU A 312 -7.01 4.64 19.62
C LEU A 312 -7.17 5.68 18.51
N GLY A 313 -6.20 6.56 18.38
CA GLY A 313 -6.13 7.49 17.26
C GLY A 313 -5.93 6.75 15.93
N LEU A 314 -6.76 7.04 14.92
CA LEU A 314 -6.64 6.42 13.61
C LEU A 314 -6.83 7.45 12.49
N ARG A 315 -5.83 7.53 11.61
CA ARG A 315 -5.85 8.39 10.43
C ARG A 315 -5.74 7.53 9.19
N LEU A 316 -6.86 7.25 8.54
CA LEU A 316 -6.90 6.45 7.32
C LEU A 316 -7.02 7.37 6.11
N SER A 317 -6.11 7.24 5.16
CA SER A 317 -6.15 8.00 3.91
C SER A 317 -6.17 7.07 2.70
N LEU A 318 -7.14 7.26 1.82
CA LEU A 318 -7.27 6.58 0.54
C LEU A 318 -6.93 7.57 -0.57
N LEU A 319 -5.94 7.24 -1.41
CA LEU A 319 -5.53 8.08 -2.54
C LEU A 319 -5.64 7.27 -3.83
N HIS A 320 -6.23 7.84 -4.88
CA HIS A 320 -6.39 7.14 -6.15
C HIS A 320 -6.31 8.09 -7.35
N ALA A 321 -5.67 7.69 -8.43
CA ALA A 321 -5.72 8.43 -9.69
C ALA A 321 -7.01 8.13 -10.48
N ARG A 322 -7.71 9.17 -10.93
CA ARG A 322 -8.90 9.05 -11.78
C ARG A 322 -8.62 8.31 -13.08
N ASN A 323 -7.42 8.49 -13.64
CA ASN A 323 -6.98 7.84 -14.87
C ASN A 323 -6.23 6.52 -14.61
N ASP A 324 -6.40 5.90 -13.43
CA ASP A 324 -5.94 4.54 -13.17
C ASP A 324 -6.63 3.59 -14.16
N GLN A 325 -5.79 2.89 -14.95
CA GLN A 325 -6.25 2.01 -16.02
C GLN A 325 -6.42 0.56 -15.53
N ASP A 326 -5.79 0.22 -14.39
CA ASP A 326 -5.71 -1.14 -13.86
C ASP A 326 -6.84 -1.36 -12.85
N ILE A 327 -6.97 -0.45 -11.88
CA ILE A 327 -7.99 -0.47 -10.83
C ILE A 327 -8.88 0.77 -10.99
N PRO A 328 -10.20 0.63 -11.17
CA PRO A 328 -11.08 1.79 -11.26
C PRO A 328 -11.11 2.60 -9.95
N TYR A 329 -10.94 3.92 -10.02
CA TYR A 329 -10.99 4.80 -8.84
C TYR A 329 -12.31 4.73 -8.05
N HIS A 330 -13.40 4.34 -8.71
CA HIS A 330 -14.70 4.08 -8.08
C HIS A 330 -14.61 3.03 -6.97
N SER A 331 -13.67 2.08 -7.05
CA SER A 331 -13.43 1.13 -5.97
C SER A 331 -13.05 1.85 -4.66
N SER A 332 -12.23 2.90 -4.71
CA SER A 332 -11.90 3.69 -3.53
C SER A 332 -13.05 4.59 -3.07
N GLU A 333 -13.88 5.10 -3.98
CA GLU A 333 -15.11 5.81 -3.60
C GLU A 333 -16.08 4.91 -2.83
N SER A 334 -16.29 3.68 -3.31
CA SER A 334 -17.16 2.70 -2.65
C SER A 334 -16.60 2.25 -1.31
N MET A 335 -15.29 2.01 -1.22
CA MET A 335 -14.63 1.70 0.05
C MET A 335 -14.78 2.85 1.05
N TYR A 336 -14.50 4.09 0.62
CA TYR A 336 -14.67 5.27 1.47
C TYR A 336 -16.10 5.37 2.00
N ALA A 337 -17.12 5.20 1.14
CA ALA A 337 -18.52 5.29 1.57
C ALA A 337 -18.87 4.26 2.67
N ALA A 338 -18.34 3.04 2.57
CA ALA A 338 -18.53 2.01 3.59
C ALA A 338 -17.82 2.33 4.92
N LEU A 339 -16.65 2.97 4.86
CA LEU A 339 -15.90 3.41 6.04
C LEU A 339 -16.50 4.67 6.67
N GLU A 340 -17.01 5.59 5.85
CA GLU A 340 -17.66 6.82 6.28
C GLU A 340 -18.91 6.54 7.12
N GLY A 341 -19.72 5.55 6.70
CA GLY A 341 -20.89 5.14 7.47
C GLY A 341 -20.56 4.71 8.91
N LEU A 342 -19.37 4.12 9.15
CA LEU A 342 -18.93 3.73 10.49
C LEU A 342 -18.52 4.92 11.35
N VAL A 343 -17.81 5.89 10.76
CA VAL A 343 -17.37 7.08 11.51
C VAL A 343 -18.56 7.98 11.83
N LEU A 344 -19.49 8.17 10.90
CA LEU A 344 -20.72 8.95 11.10
C LEU A 344 -21.66 8.37 12.17
N ALA A 345 -21.51 7.09 12.52
CA ALA A 345 -22.25 6.49 13.63
C ALA A 345 -21.77 7.00 15.00
N SER A 346 -20.63 7.70 15.06
CA SER A 346 -20.06 8.26 16.30
C SER A 346 -20.65 9.63 16.61
N GLU A 347 -20.83 9.95 17.90
CA GLU A 347 -21.34 11.25 18.33
C GLU A 347 -20.38 12.38 17.91
N GLY A 348 -20.96 13.49 17.43
CA GLY A 348 -20.19 14.67 17.01
C GLY A 348 -19.40 14.51 15.71
N ALA A 349 -19.62 13.43 14.95
CA ALA A 349 -18.92 13.21 13.68
C ALA A 349 -19.25 14.29 12.63
N LEU A 350 -18.23 14.70 11.86
CA LEU A 350 -18.32 15.67 10.78
C LEU A 350 -17.88 15.04 9.46
N SER A 351 -18.61 15.30 8.38
CA SER A 351 -18.21 14.93 7.01
C SER A 351 -18.14 16.17 6.12
N SER A 352 -17.21 16.14 5.17
CA SER A 352 -17.01 17.15 4.13
C SER A 352 -16.78 16.48 2.78
N GLU A 353 -17.39 17.02 1.72
CA GLU A 353 -17.20 16.56 0.34
C GLU A 353 -17.04 17.76 -0.60
N GLU A 354 -16.05 17.66 -1.48
CA GLU A 354 -15.79 18.60 -2.58
C GLU A 354 -15.49 17.82 -3.87
N ARG A 355 -16.14 18.16 -4.98
CA ARG A 355 -16.00 17.44 -6.25
C ARG A 355 -15.97 18.39 -7.44
N ARG A 356 -15.07 18.14 -8.40
CA ARG A 356 -14.99 18.97 -9.61
C ARG A 356 -16.16 18.65 -10.53
N THR A 357 -16.83 19.69 -11.02
CA THR A 357 -17.80 19.57 -12.11
C THR A 357 -17.12 19.17 -13.43
N ILE A 358 -17.87 18.50 -14.32
CA ILE A 358 -17.39 18.06 -15.64
C ILE A 358 -16.94 19.25 -16.51
N HIS A 359 -17.51 20.44 -16.27
CA HIS A 359 -17.21 21.67 -17.01
C HIS A 359 -16.02 22.47 -16.46
N GLY A 360 -15.28 21.95 -15.49
CA GLY A 360 -13.95 22.46 -15.10
C GLY A 360 -13.93 23.73 -14.26
N GLY A 361 -15.09 24.32 -13.97
CA GLY A 361 -15.22 25.45 -13.05
C GLY A 361 -15.53 24.97 -11.64
N GLU A 362 -14.51 24.67 -10.84
CA GLU A 362 -14.53 24.76 -9.37
C GLU A 362 -13.15 24.47 -8.76
N ARG A 363 -12.81 25.21 -7.70
CA ARG A 363 -11.60 24.99 -6.89
C ARG A 363 -11.88 23.91 -5.85
N VAL A 364 -11.78 22.64 -6.22
CA VAL A 364 -11.74 21.55 -5.24
C VAL A 364 -10.46 21.65 -4.42
N ARG A 365 -10.56 21.44 -3.10
CA ARG A 365 -9.44 21.40 -2.17
C ARG A 365 -8.29 20.60 -2.75
N ARG A 366 -7.09 21.14 -2.62
CA ARG A 366 -5.82 20.48 -3.03
C ARG A 366 -5.71 20.20 -4.53
N GLY A 367 -6.61 20.75 -5.36
CA GLY A 367 -6.60 20.51 -6.79
C GLY A 367 -7.07 19.11 -7.19
N ALA A 368 -7.64 18.34 -6.25
CA ALA A 368 -8.15 17.00 -6.49
C ALA A 368 -9.32 17.01 -7.49
N PHE A 369 -9.61 15.85 -8.07
CA PHE A 369 -10.85 15.61 -8.81
C PHE A 369 -12.03 15.45 -7.84
N ALA A 370 -11.84 14.69 -6.77
CA ALA A 370 -12.78 14.57 -5.66
C ALA A 370 -12.00 14.49 -4.35
N TYR A 371 -12.51 15.14 -3.32
CA TYR A 371 -11.97 15.11 -1.97
C TYR A 371 -13.12 14.89 -0.99
N ARG A 372 -12.99 13.88 -0.12
CA ARG A 372 -13.97 13.60 0.94
C ARG A 372 -13.22 13.32 2.23
N ARG A 373 -13.77 13.77 3.35
CA ARG A 373 -13.19 13.49 4.67
C ARG A 373 -14.28 13.42 5.72
N VAL A 374 -14.16 12.43 6.58
CA VAL A 374 -15.00 12.24 7.76
C VAL A 374 -14.12 12.13 9.00
N GLU A 375 -14.57 12.72 10.09
CA GLU A 375 -13.91 12.76 11.39
C GLU A 375 -14.94 12.44 12.47
N ASP A 376 -14.57 11.65 13.48
CA ASP A 376 -15.41 11.54 14.69
C ASP A 376 -15.31 12.79 15.57
N GLY A 377 -16.14 12.90 16.62
CA GLY A 377 -16.19 14.09 17.48
C GLY A 377 -14.84 14.45 18.11
N GLU A 378 -14.05 13.44 18.51
CA GLU A 378 -12.71 13.63 19.06
C GLU A 378 -11.77 14.26 18.01
N ALA A 379 -11.67 13.66 16.83
CA ALA A 379 -10.84 14.20 15.74
C ALA A 379 -11.30 15.61 15.30
N ALA A 380 -12.62 15.83 15.19
CA ALA A 380 -13.21 17.12 14.81
C ALA A 380 -12.88 18.23 15.81
N SER A 381 -12.85 17.91 17.12
CA SER A 381 -12.44 18.84 18.18
C SER A 381 -10.93 19.18 18.14
N GLY A 382 -10.14 18.40 17.40
CA GLY A 382 -8.68 18.47 17.37
C GLY A 382 -7.99 17.55 18.37
N ASN A 383 -8.74 16.72 19.12
CA ASN A 383 -8.19 15.67 19.94
C ASN A 383 -7.82 14.45 19.09
N TRP A 384 -6.57 14.41 18.67
CA TRP A 384 -6.03 13.35 17.84
C TRP A 384 -5.59 12.11 18.61
N LYS A 385 -5.60 12.16 19.95
CA LYS A 385 -5.39 10.99 20.81
C LYS A 385 -6.75 10.33 21.02
N GLY A 386 -7.01 9.23 20.32
CA GLY A 386 -8.31 8.56 20.30
C GLY A 386 -9.27 9.03 19.20
N GLY A 387 -8.95 10.12 18.49
CA GLY A 387 -9.73 10.60 17.36
C GLY A 387 -9.50 9.80 16.09
N ARG A 388 -10.58 9.55 15.33
CA ARG A 388 -10.55 8.76 14.10
C ARG A 388 -10.99 9.58 12.90
N SER A 389 -10.32 9.38 11.79
CA SER A 389 -10.64 10.04 10.52
C SER A 389 -10.41 9.12 9.34
N VAL A 390 -11.23 9.32 8.31
CA VAL A 390 -11.06 8.69 6.99
C VAL A 390 -11.08 9.79 5.94
N GLU A 391 -10.09 9.80 5.07
CA GLU A 391 -9.93 10.76 3.98
C GLU A 391 -9.86 10.01 2.64
N LEU A 392 -10.53 10.54 1.61
CA LEU A 392 -10.41 10.10 0.23
C LEU A 392 -9.95 11.27 -0.64
N GLU A 393 -8.87 11.07 -1.38
CA GLU A 393 -8.35 12.01 -2.37
C GLU A 393 -8.23 11.33 -3.74
N ILE A 394 -9.15 11.67 -4.66
CA ILE A 394 -9.07 11.26 -6.06
C ILE A 394 -8.32 12.31 -6.84
N VAL A 395 -7.10 12.02 -7.26
CA VAL A 395 -6.29 12.92 -8.10
C VAL A 395 -6.64 12.73 -9.58
N ARG A 396 -6.35 13.72 -10.43
CA ARG A 396 -6.74 13.65 -11.85
C ARG A 396 -5.90 12.69 -12.68
N TYR A 397 -4.62 12.54 -12.33
CA TYR A 397 -3.59 11.93 -13.17
C TYR A 397 -2.66 11.05 -12.30
N GLY A 398 -1.73 10.34 -12.96
CA GLY A 398 -0.73 9.46 -12.31
C GLY A 398 -0.94 7.98 -12.56
N GLY A 399 -2.11 7.58 -13.09
CA GLY A 399 -2.42 6.18 -13.38
C GLY A 399 -2.24 5.27 -12.15
N HIS A 400 -2.05 3.98 -12.39
CA HIS A 400 -1.91 3.00 -11.30
C HIS A 400 -0.58 3.08 -10.56
N ASN A 401 0.50 3.32 -11.31
CA ASN A 401 1.87 3.11 -10.82
C ASN A 401 2.63 4.42 -10.58
N GLU A 402 2.35 5.50 -11.30
CA GLU A 402 3.13 6.74 -11.18
C GLU A 402 2.67 7.57 -9.98
N VAL A 403 1.36 7.53 -9.67
CA VAL A 403 0.71 8.33 -8.62
C VAL A 403 1.36 8.18 -7.24
N VAL A 404 1.93 7.01 -6.93
CA VAL A 404 2.62 6.73 -5.66
C VAL A 404 3.83 7.66 -5.43
N GLY A 405 4.45 8.16 -6.50
CA GLY A 405 5.58 9.08 -6.43
C GLY A 405 5.20 10.56 -6.32
N TRP A 406 3.90 10.89 -6.34
CA TRP A 406 3.44 12.26 -6.52
C TRP A 406 3.35 13.04 -5.19
N SER A 407 3.36 14.37 -5.28
CA SER A 407 3.33 15.26 -4.11
C SER A 407 2.11 15.06 -3.21
N GLN A 408 0.98 14.59 -3.76
CA GLN A 408 -0.23 14.33 -2.96
C GLN A 408 0.01 13.22 -1.93
N VAL A 409 0.80 12.20 -2.26
CA VAL A 409 1.21 11.15 -1.32
C VAL A 409 2.08 11.74 -0.22
N GLN A 410 3.07 12.56 -0.59
CA GLN A 410 3.92 13.25 0.39
C GLN A 410 3.11 14.15 1.32
N LEU A 411 2.14 14.91 0.79
CA LEU A 411 1.26 15.76 1.56
C LEU A 411 0.37 14.93 2.51
N CYS A 412 -0.10 13.77 2.08
CA CYS A 412 -0.85 12.84 2.92
C CYS A 412 -0.02 12.37 4.12
N VAL A 413 1.21 11.90 3.88
CA VAL A 413 2.13 11.47 4.94
C VAL A 413 2.44 12.61 5.92
N ARG A 414 2.70 13.83 5.42
CA ARG A 414 2.96 15.01 6.26
C ARG A 414 1.76 15.38 7.14
N ARG A 415 0.54 15.28 6.60
CA ARG A 415 -0.68 15.55 7.37
C ARG A 415 -0.85 14.55 8.50
N ALA A 416 -0.69 13.26 8.22
CA ALA A 416 -0.83 12.20 9.20
C ALA A 416 0.14 12.40 10.39
N PHE A 417 1.41 12.68 10.12
CA PHE A 417 2.38 12.96 11.19
C PHE A 417 2.04 14.22 12.00
N ARG A 418 1.66 15.32 11.32
CA ARG A 418 1.31 16.57 12.01
C ARG A 418 0.09 16.41 12.91
N GLU A 419 -0.92 15.68 12.44
CA GLU A 419 -2.11 15.34 13.21
C GLU A 419 -1.72 14.43 14.40
N ALA A 420 -0.81 13.47 14.21
CA ALA A 420 -0.33 12.59 15.29
C ALA A 420 0.40 13.36 16.39
N GLU A 421 1.10 14.42 16.03
CA GLU A 421 1.77 15.34 16.97
C GLU A 421 0.80 16.29 17.69
N GLY A 422 -0.48 16.32 17.33
CA GLY A 422 -1.44 17.29 17.86
C GLY A 422 -1.16 18.73 17.44
N SER A 423 -0.29 18.94 16.44
CA SER A 423 0.15 20.26 15.99
C SER A 423 -0.89 20.88 15.04
N ARG A 424 -1.92 21.53 15.59
CA ARG A 424 -2.73 22.49 14.82
C ARG A 424 -1.89 23.76 14.62
N LYS A 425 -1.19 23.91 13.49
CA LYS A 425 -0.89 25.26 13.01
C LYS A 425 -2.22 25.87 12.59
N GLY A 426 -2.57 26.98 13.26
CA GLY A 426 -3.77 27.75 13.00
C GLY A 426 -3.94 28.06 11.52
N ALA A 427 -5.18 28.40 11.16
CA ALA A 427 -5.48 29.06 9.90
C ALA A 427 -4.37 30.08 9.62
N VAL A 428 -3.70 29.94 8.47
CA VAL A 428 -2.81 30.99 7.98
C VAL A 428 -3.73 32.18 7.76
N GLY A 429 -3.74 33.10 8.73
CA GLY A 429 -4.25 34.44 8.53
C GLY A 429 -3.50 35.00 7.34
N LEU A 430 -4.23 35.28 6.28
CA LEU A 430 -3.81 36.28 5.32
C LEU A 430 -3.93 37.62 6.06
N ASP A 431 -2.99 37.90 6.95
CA ASP A 431 -2.70 39.26 7.37
C ASP A 431 -1.78 39.83 6.29
N VAL A 432 -2.43 40.32 5.23
CA VAL A 432 -1.85 41.32 4.35
C VAL A 432 -2.52 42.62 4.78
N GLU A 433 -1.83 43.41 5.60
CA GLU A 433 -1.94 44.87 5.51
C GLU A 433 -1.02 45.36 4.40
#